data_AF-A0A928J1K1-F1
#
_entry.id   AF-A0A928J1K1-F1
#
_cell.length_a   1.000
_cell.length_b   1.000
_cell.length_c   1.000
_cell.angle_alpha   90.00
_cell.angle_beta   90.00
_cell.angle_gamma   90.00
#
_symmetry.space_group_name_H-M   'P 1'
#
loop_
_entity.id
_entity.type
_entity.pdbx_description
1 polymer ?
#
loop_
_entity_poly.entity_id
_entity_poly.type
_entity_poly.pdbx_seq_one_letter_code
_entity_poly.pdbx_strand_id
1 'polypeptide(L)'
;MKKLVSLLLAICMCFSVGVMLTACGHEHTYQTEWSKDATHHWHACTDETCAEQLDKAEHAYSNGACVCGAQDPDAGVQQGLTKADYVEVYSKVINEVDAYVSSASPMRVSPMRATVSDSDFENVSPEQGKNAISGNIAMLYFLRNLCNTPAFEITDGFQDIIVVDNVSSSNAQTFKIRINMSYDSQTGIIQSSVYVEDHTTSNISVYSLEFEFDYDFETETLSGFTVLGVMGAKEGLSASGVNYLKYSNGNLQRIKTSSQVFEQFAADVLQECAQIGATQFAHNLTDYSTQYINAMQEAFS
;
A
#
# COMPACT_ATOMS: atom_id res chain seq x y z
N MET A 1 -84.26 -5.35 -2.57
CA MET A 1 -83.32 -5.11 -3.69
C MET A 1 -81.93 -4.63 -3.23
N LYS A 2 -81.80 -3.71 -2.26
CA LYS A 2 -80.48 -3.18 -1.83
C LYS A 2 -79.51 -4.21 -1.23
N LYS A 3 -80.01 -5.21 -0.47
CA LYS A 3 -79.18 -6.31 0.07
C LYS A 3 -78.79 -7.37 -1.00
N LEU A 4 -79.51 -7.43 -2.11
CA LEU A 4 -79.26 -8.36 -3.22
C LEU A 4 -78.22 -7.78 -4.20
N VAL A 5 -78.26 -6.45 -4.42
CA VAL A 5 -77.26 -5.72 -5.22
C VAL A 5 -75.90 -5.69 -4.54
N SER A 6 -75.86 -5.59 -3.20
CA SER A 6 -74.60 -5.63 -2.43
C SER A 6 -73.94 -7.01 -2.40
N LEU A 7 -74.72 -8.09 -2.54
CA LEU A 7 -74.19 -9.47 -2.62
C LEU A 7 -73.67 -9.79 -4.03
N LEU A 8 -74.32 -9.26 -5.07
CA LEU A 8 -73.86 -9.37 -6.47
C LEU A 8 -72.58 -8.57 -6.76
N LEU A 9 -72.40 -7.38 -6.13
CA LEU A 9 -71.13 -6.64 -6.23
C LEU A 9 -69.97 -7.34 -5.51
N ALA A 10 -70.22 -7.96 -4.36
CA ALA A 10 -69.19 -8.70 -3.62
C ALA A 10 -68.75 -9.98 -4.34
N ILE A 11 -69.67 -10.71 -4.97
CA ILE A 11 -69.35 -11.91 -5.76
C ILE A 11 -68.59 -11.54 -7.05
N CYS A 12 -68.90 -10.39 -7.66
CA CYS A 12 -68.16 -9.88 -8.82
C CYS A 12 -66.72 -9.44 -8.47
N MET A 13 -66.49 -8.96 -7.25
CA MET A 13 -65.14 -8.62 -6.74
C MET A 13 -64.33 -9.85 -6.32
N CYS A 14 -64.98 -10.94 -5.92
CA CYS A 14 -64.30 -12.20 -5.58
C CYS A 14 -63.99 -13.07 -6.80
N PHE A 15 -64.71 -12.93 -7.92
CA PHE A 15 -64.40 -13.66 -9.15
C PHE A 15 -63.22 -13.08 -9.94
N SER A 16 -62.92 -11.78 -9.78
CA SER A 16 -61.75 -11.13 -10.39
C SER A 16 -60.43 -11.36 -9.64
N VAL A 17 -60.48 -11.93 -8.43
CA VAL A 17 -59.28 -12.29 -7.63
C VAL A 17 -58.98 -13.80 -7.73
N GLY A 18 -59.92 -14.61 -8.22
CA GLY A 18 -59.81 -16.07 -8.25
C GLY A 18 -59.19 -16.70 -9.51
N VAL A 19 -58.87 -15.93 -10.56
CA VAL A 19 -58.33 -16.48 -11.83
C VAL A 19 -57.18 -15.64 -12.41
N MET A 20 -56.31 -15.10 -11.56
CA MET A 20 -54.98 -14.61 -12.00
C MET A 20 -53.84 -15.11 -11.10
N LEU A 21 -54.10 -16.16 -10.32
CA LEU A 21 -53.06 -17.03 -9.77
C LEU A 21 -53.05 -18.36 -10.54
N THR A 22 -53.13 -18.30 -11.87
CA THR A 22 -52.34 -19.25 -12.64
C THR A 22 -50.90 -18.89 -12.34
N ALA A 23 -50.33 -19.48 -11.30
CA ALA A 23 -48.94 -19.89 -11.39
C ALA A 23 -48.88 -20.64 -12.72
N CYS A 24 -48.38 -19.96 -13.76
CA CYS A 24 -47.94 -20.65 -14.95
C CYS A 24 -46.93 -21.65 -14.39
N GLY A 25 -47.33 -22.92 -14.30
CA GLY A 25 -46.44 -24.04 -13.99
C GLY A 25 -45.49 -24.26 -15.16
N HIS A 26 -44.93 -23.18 -15.69
CA HIS A 26 -43.82 -23.22 -16.59
C HIS A 26 -42.59 -23.40 -15.70
N GLU A 27 -42.19 -24.65 -15.56
CA GLU A 27 -40.86 -24.94 -15.03
C GLU A 27 -39.85 -24.41 -16.04
N HIS A 28 -39.07 -23.42 -15.60
CA HIS A 28 -37.94 -22.95 -16.38
C HIS A 28 -36.82 -23.98 -16.24
N THR A 29 -36.41 -24.56 -17.37
CA THR A 29 -35.13 -25.24 -17.48
C THR A 29 -34.08 -24.22 -17.87
N TYR A 30 -32.95 -24.24 -17.17
CA TYR A 30 -31.83 -23.33 -17.39
C TYR A 30 -30.66 -24.08 -18.01
N GLN A 31 -29.89 -23.38 -18.85
CA GLN A 31 -28.66 -23.91 -19.43
C GLN A 31 -27.64 -24.17 -18.33
N THR A 32 -26.89 -25.25 -18.45
CA THR A 32 -25.78 -25.56 -17.53
C THR A 32 -24.56 -24.68 -17.78
N GLU A 33 -24.42 -24.13 -18.98
CA GLU A 33 -23.36 -23.19 -19.33
C GLU A 33 -23.72 -21.77 -18.85
N TRP A 34 -22.69 -21.01 -18.49
CA TRP A 34 -22.86 -19.62 -18.08
C TRP A 34 -23.01 -18.70 -19.29
N SER A 35 -24.03 -17.86 -19.26
CA SER A 35 -24.13 -16.66 -20.09
C SER A 35 -23.47 -15.48 -19.39
N LYS A 36 -22.96 -14.52 -20.17
CA LYS A 36 -22.28 -13.32 -19.65
C LYS A 36 -22.46 -12.11 -20.55
N ASP A 37 -22.47 -10.94 -19.95
CA ASP A 37 -22.30 -9.64 -20.62
C ASP A 37 -21.07 -8.90 -20.06
N ALA A 38 -20.98 -7.58 -20.25
CA ALA A 38 -19.84 -6.80 -19.77
C ALA A 38 -19.75 -6.70 -18.24
N THR A 39 -20.87 -6.87 -17.54
CA THR A 39 -21.04 -6.53 -16.11
C THR A 39 -21.58 -7.70 -15.26
N HIS A 40 -22.28 -8.66 -15.86
CA HIS A 40 -22.98 -9.74 -15.16
C HIS A 40 -22.82 -11.10 -15.82
N HIS A 41 -23.01 -12.15 -15.02
CA HIS A 41 -23.22 -13.53 -15.47
C HIS A 41 -24.57 -14.08 -15.01
N TRP A 42 -25.11 -15.07 -15.73
CA TRP A 42 -26.34 -15.78 -15.37
C TRP A 42 -26.45 -17.13 -16.10
N HIS A 43 -27.37 -17.99 -15.67
CA HIS A 43 -27.82 -19.15 -16.44
C HIS A 43 -29.09 -18.78 -17.23
N ALA A 44 -29.02 -18.87 -18.56
CA ALA A 44 -30.15 -18.52 -19.43
C ALA A 44 -31.21 -19.62 -19.44
N CYS A 45 -32.49 -19.26 -19.60
CA CYS A 45 -33.53 -20.25 -19.89
C CYS A 45 -33.23 -20.97 -21.21
N THR A 46 -33.55 -22.27 -21.29
CA THR A 46 -33.32 -23.07 -22.50
C THR A 46 -34.33 -22.79 -23.61
N ASP A 47 -35.47 -22.16 -23.31
CA ASP A 47 -36.44 -21.69 -24.31
C ASP A 47 -35.97 -20.37 -24.92
N GLU A 48 -35.75 -20.34 -26.24
CA GLU A 48 -35.25 -19.17 -26.97
C GLU A 48 -36.18 -17.94 -26.87
N THR A 49 -37.46 -18.13 -26.53
CA THR A 49 -38.43 -17.04 -26.35
C THR A 49 -38.54 -16.56 -24.90
N CYS A 50 -37.83 -17.20 -23.97
CA CYS A 50 -37.88 -16.92 -22.54
C CYS A 50 -36.70 -16.04 -22.09
N ALA A 51 -37.00 -14.88 -21.53
CA ALA A 51 -36.01 -13.91 -21.05
C ALA A 51 -35.58 -14.09 -19.58
N GLU A 52 -36.08 -15.11 -18.88
CA GLU A 52 -35.72 -15.37 -17.47
C GLU A 52 -34.25 -15.76 -17.30
N GLN A 53 -33.64 -15.28 -16.22
CA GLN A 53 -32.22 -15.43 -15.89
C GLN A 53 -32.08 -15.96 -14.46
N LEU A 54 -31.43 -17.12 -14.29
CA LEU A 54 -31.11 -17.67 -12.98
C LEU A 54 -29.70 -17.24 -12.54
N ASP A 55 -29.52 -17.04 -11.23
CA ASP A 55 -28.23 -16.69 -10.61
C ASP A 55 -27.55 -15.47 -11.24
N LYS A 56 -28.36 -14.49 -11.67
CA LYS A 56 -27.82 -13.24 -12.20
C LYS A 56 -27.05 -12.50 -11.10
N ALA A 57 -25.76 -12.32 -11.30
CA ALA A 57 -24.90 -11.57 -10.41
C ALA A 57 -23.87 -10.77 -11.21
N GLU A 58 -23.33 -9.72 -10.58
CA GLU A 58 -22.14 -9.03 -11.10
C GLU A 58 -20.96 -10.01 -11.18
N HIS A 59 -20.01 -9.74 -12.06
CA HIS A 59 -18.79 -10.54 -12.11
C HIS A 59 -18.00 -10.45 -10.80
N ALA A 60 -17.87 -11.58 -10.11
CA ALA A 60 -16.89 -11.77 -9.06
C ALA A 60 -15.68 -12.52 -9.64
N TYR A 61 -14.50 -11.92 -9.56
CA TYR A 61 -13.26 -12.47 -10.09
C TYR A 61 -12.45 -13.12 -8.96
N SER A 62 -11.94 -14.32 -9.21
CA SER A 62 -10.97 -15.02 -8.36
C SER A 62 -9.80 -15.43 -9.23
N ASN A 63 -8.58 -15.04 -8.86
CA ASN A 63 -7.36 -15.22 -9.67
C ASN A 63 -7.51 -14.69 -11.11
N GLY A 64 -8.17 -13.53 -11.29
CA GLY A 64 -8.35 -12.87 -12.59
C GLY A 64 -9.40 -13.50 -13.51
N ALA A 65 -10.16 -14.49 -13.03
CA ALA A 65 -11.22 -15.15 -13.79
C ALA A 65 -12.53 -15.22 -13.02
N CYS A 66 -13.64 -14.99 -13.73
CA CYS A 66 -14.98 -15.22 -13.21
C CYS A 66 -15.45 -16.65 -13.52
N VAL A 67 -16.39 -17.18 -12.73
CA VAL A 67 -16.97 -18.52 -12.94
C VAL A 67 -17.57 -18.72 -14.33
N CYS A 68 -18.05 -17.65 -14.97
CA CYS A 68 -18.57 -17.65 -16.34
C CYS A 68 -17.48 -17.61 -17.44
N GLY A 69 -16.21 -17.66 -17.05
CA GLY A 69 -15.06 -17.50 -17.94
C GLY A 69 -14.91 -16.08 -18.50
N ALA A 70 -15.58 -15.07 -17.94
CA ALA A 70 -15.19 -13.68 -18.17
C ALA A 70 -13.80 -13.48 -17.57
N GLN A 71 -12.90 -12.87 -18.34
CA GLN A 71 -11.65 -12.36 -17.81
C GLN A 71 -11.92 -11.02 -17.14
N ASP A 72 -11.22 -10.75 -16.05
CA ASP A 72 -11.26 -9.44 -15.41
C ASP A 72 -10.78 -8.38 -16.41
N PRO A 73 -11.54 -7.31 -16.71
CA PRO A 73 -11.03 -6.21 -17.53
C PRO A 73 -9.78 -5.54 -16.92
N ASP A 74 -9.54 -5.75 -15.63
CA ASP A 74 -8.32 -5.37 -14.90
C ASP A 74 -7.32 -6.54 -14.75
N ALA A 75 -7.56 -7.72 -15.33
CA ALA A 75 -6.57 -8.81 -15.39
C ALA A 75 -5.45 -8.40 -16.37
N GLY A 76 -4.43 -7.80 -15.77
CA GLY A 76 -3.31 -7.11 -16.42
C GLY A 76 -2.73 -6.00 -15.53
N VAL A 77 -3.50 -5.55 -14.54
CA VAL A 77 -3.03 -4.78 -13.40
C VAL A 77 -2.24 -5.74 -12.51
N GLN A 78 -0.92 -5.56 -12.37
CA GLN A 78 -0.06 -6.44 -11.58
C GLN A 78 -0.69 -6.72 -10.21
N GLN A 79 -1.07 -7.98 -9.94
CA GLN A 79 -1.21 -8.45 -8.56
C GLN A 79 0.11 -8.11 -7.86
N GLY A 80 0.04 -7.56 -6.65
CA GLY A 80 1.13 -6.82 -5.98
C GLY A 80 2.55 -7.32 -6.22
N LEU A 81 3.50 -6.38 -6.18
CA LEU A 81 4.91 -6.64 -6.45
C LEU A 81 5.48 -7.82 -5.66
N THR A 82 6.33 -8.60 -6.34
CA THR A 82 7.04 -9.72 -5.73
C THR A 82 8.24 -9.24 -4.93
N LYS A 83 8.80 -10.12 -4.09
CA LYS A 83 10.08 -9.85 -3.39
C LYS A 83 11.20 -9.46 -4.35
N ALA A 84 11.24 -10.05 -5.55
CA ALA A 84 12.25 -9.75 -6.55
C ALA A 84 12.09 -8.31 -7.09
N ASP A 85 10.85 -7.88 -7.34
CA ASP A 85 10.55 -6.53 -7.82
C ASP A 85 10.97 -5.46 -6.79
N TYR A 86 10.67 -5.69 -5.50
CA TYR A 86 11.14 -4.80 -4.43
C TYR A 86 12.68 -4.79 -4.31
N VAL A 87 13.33 -5.94 -4.42
CA VAL A 87 14.81 -6.02 -4.40
C VAL A 87 15.41 -5.20 -5.54
N GLU A 88 14.85 -5.27 -6.74
CA GLU A 88 15.29 -4.51 -7.90
C GLU A 88 15.18 -3.00 -7.64
N VAL A 89 14.00 -2.53 -7.23
CA VAL A 89 13.73 -1.12 -6.96
C VAL A 89 14.65 -0.56 -5.87
N TYR A 90 14.75 -1.25 -4.73
CA TYR A 90 15.61 -0.82 -3.64
C TYR A 90 17.08 -0.79 -4.06
N SER A 91 17.53 -1.79 -4.83
CA SER A 91 18.91 -1.83 -5.33
C SER A 91 19.19 -0.65 -6.27
N LYS A 92 18.23 -0.27 -7.12
CA LYS A 92 18.37 0.89 -8.02
C LYS A 92 18.55 2.19 -7.22
N VAL A 93 17.70 2.40 -6.22
CA VAL A 93 17.75 3.59 -5.36
C VAL A 93 19.06 3.65 -4.58
N ILE A 94 19.45 2.52 -3.97
CA ILE A 94 20.71 2.39 -3.24
C ILE A 94 21.89 2.79 -4.14
N ASN A 95 21.96 2.25 -5.36
CA ASN A 95 23.06 2.55 -6.28
C ASN A 95 23.10 4.03 -6.69
N GLU A 96 21.95 4.65 -6.97
CA GLU A 96 21.87 6.08 -7.30
C GLU A 96 22.34 6.96 -6.13
N VAL A 97 21.95 6.60 -4.90
CA VAL A 97 22.33 7.36 -3.70
C VAL A 97 23.80 7.15 -3.36
N ASP A 98 24.32 5.93 -3.48
CA ASP A 98 25.75 5.65 -3.25
C ASP A 98 26.63 6.37 -4.27
N ALA A 99 26.19 6.45 -5.53
CA ALA A 99 26.86 7.24 -6.56
C ALA A 99 26.85 8.73 -6.22
N TYR A 100 25.71 9.28 -5.78
CA TYR A 100 25.58 10.66 -5.31
C TYR A 100 26.54 10.94 -4.14
N VAL A 101 26.50 10.10 -3.11
CA VAL A 101 27.32 10.25 -1.89
C VAL A 101 28.82 10.15 -2.20
N SER A 102 29.21 9.27 -3.10
CA SER A 102 30.63 8.99 -3.40
C SER A 102 31.27 9.99 -4.35
N SER A 103 30.51 10.55 -5.29
CA SER A 103 31.05 11.37 -6.38
C SER A 103 30.50 12.79 -6.46
N ALA A 104 29.54 13.15 -5.60
CA ALA A 104 28.72 14.37 -5.72
C ALA A 104 28.07 14.52 -7.11
N SER A 105 27.88 13.40 -7.83
CA SER A 105 27.19 13.40 -9.12
C SER A 105 25.73 13.69 -8.91
N PRO A 106 25.07 14.45 -9.80
CA PRO A 106 23.66 14.71 -9.69
C PRO A 106 22.86 13.41 -9.82
N MET A 107 21.92 13.20 -8.90
CA MET A 107 21.00 12.08 -8.97
C MET A 107 20.04 12.25 -10.15
N ARG A 108 19.68 11.15 -10.80
CA ARG A 108 18.92 11.16 -12.08
C ARG A 108 17.41 10.98 -11.91
N VAL A 109 16.88 11.20 -10.71
CA VAL A 109 15.48 10.95 -10.35
C VAL A 109 14.76 12.26 -10.02
N SER A 110 13.43 12.25 -10.13
CA SER A 110 12.53 13.37 -9.88
C SER A 110 11.81 13.23 -8.52
N PRO A 111 11.21 14.30 -7.97
CA PRO A 111 10.40 14.20 -6.77
C PRO A 111 8.96 13.76 -7.07
N MET A 112 8.34 12.95 -6.18
CA MET A 112 7.03 12.34 -6.44
C MET A 112 5.84 13.15 -5.91
N ARG A 113 5.89 13.74 -4.71
CA ARG A 113 4.76 14.54 -4.20
C ARG A 113 4.72 15.91 -4.88
N ALA A 114 3.96 16.00 -5.97
CA ALA A 114 3.79 17.18 -6.81
C ALA A 114 3.04 18.36 -6.13
N THR A 115 2.44 18.16 -4.96
CA THR A 115 1.71 19.19 -4.21
C THR A 115 2.61 20.17 -3.46
N VAL A 116 3.91 19.90 -3.35
CA VAL A 116 4.85 20.77 -2.64
C VAL A 116 5.82 21.43 -3.62
N SER A 117 5.70 22.75 -3.76
CA SER A 117 6.49 23.54 -4.71
C SER A 117 7.98 23.43 -4.39
N ASP A 118 8.85 23.41 -5.42
CA ASP A 118 10.31 23.49 -5.25
C ASP A 118 10.74 24.71 -4.41
N SER A 119 9.95 25.79 -4.40
CA SER A 119 10.19 26.96 -3.55
C SER A 119 10.17 26.66 -2.05
N ASP A 120 9.45 25.62 -1.63
CA ASP A 120 9.35 25.19 -0.24
C ASP A 120 10.54 24.35 0.21
N PHE A 121 11.43 24.00 -0.72
CA PHE A 121 12.61 23.22 -0.45
C PHE A 121 13.88 24.05 -0.49
N GLU A 122 14.88 23.59 0.25
CA GLU A 122 16.25 24.09 0.19
C GLU A 122 17.21 22.94 -0.15
N ASN A 123 18.27 23.25 -0.90
CA ASN A 123 19.32 22.29 -1.18
C ASN A 123 20.05 21.95 0.12
N VAL A 124 20.31 20.66 0.32
CA VAL A 124 21.14 20.16 1.40
C VAL A 124 22.59 20.15 0.90
N SER A 125 23.55 20.59 1.71
CA SER A 125 24.96 20.46 1.31
C SER A 125 25.33 18.98 1.16
N PRO A 126 26.32 18.60 0.32
CA PRO A 126 26.68 17.19 0.16
C PRO A 126 27.02 16.49 1.48
N GLU A 127 27.70 17.18 2.40
CA GLU A 127 28.05 16.65 3.73
C GLU A 127 26.81 16.48 4.62
N GLN A 128 25.93 17.49 4.66
CA GLN A 128 24.66 17.39 5.38
C GLN A 128 23.74 16.34 4.76
N GLY A 129 23.79 16.18 3.44
CA GLY A 129 22.98 15.27 2.67
C GLY A 129 23.39 13.84 2.90
N LYS A 130 24.70 13.57 2.93
CA LYS A 130 25.26 12.28 3.35
C LYS A 130 24.73 11.90 4.73
N ASN A 131 24.89 12.77 5.72
CA ASN A 131 24.43 12.48 7.09
C ASN A 131 22.91 12.32 7.19
N ALA A 132 22.14 13.11 6.43
CA ALA A 132 20.68 13.06 6.42
C ALA A 132 20.13 11.80 5.73
N ILE A 133 20.83 11.28 4.71
CA ILE A 133 20.36 10.13 3.95
C ILE A 133 20.89 8.80 4.48
N SER A 134 22.10 8.74 5.06
CA SER A 134 22.72 7.47 5.43
C SER A 134 21.86 6.59 6.34
N GLY A 135 21.16 7.17 7.33
CA GLY A 135 20.22 6.41 8.16
C GLY A 135 19.00 5.87 7.39
N ASN A 136 18.49 6.66 6.44
CA ASN A 136 17.36 6.26 5.60
C ASN A 136 17.77 5.17 4.61
N ILE A 137 18.96 5.27 4.03
CA ILE A 137 19.49 4.28 3.11
C ILE A 137 19.80 2.97 3.81
N ALA A 138 20.33 3.00 5.03
CA ALA A 138 20.52 1.78 5.83
C ALA A 138 19.20 1.00 6.01
N MET A 139 18.07 1.71 6.13
CA MET A 139 16.75 1.08 6.18
C MET A 139 16.34 0.46 4.84
N LEU A 140 16.68 1.08 3.70
CA LEU A 140 16.47 0.45 2.38
C LEU A 140 17.34 -0.79 2.17
N TYR A 141 18.61 -0.75 2.60
CA TYR A 141 19.47 -1.94 2.64
C TYR A 141 18.82 -3.06 3.46
N PHE A 142 18.23 -2.71 4.60
CA PHE A 142 17.53 -3.67 5.44
C PHE A 142 16.30 -4.26 4.75
N LEU A 143 15.41 -3.44 4.17
CA LEU A 143 14.24 -3.91 3.41
C LEU A 143 14.62 -4.81 2.24
N ARG A 144 15.68 -4.46 1.50
CA ARG A 144 16.24 -5.31 0.44
C ARG A 144 16.74 -6.65 0.98
N ASN A 145 17.47 -6.64 2.09
CA ASN A 145 17.98 -7.86 2.73
C ASN A 145 16.85 -8.73 3.31
N LEU A 146 15.76 -8.12 3.79
CA LEU A 146 14.53 -8.82 4.17
C LEU A 146 13.89 -9.51 2.96
N CYS A 147 13.72 -8.82 1.84
CA CYS A 147 13.14 -9.40 0.63
C CYS A 147 13.98 -10.55 0.06
N ASN A 148 15.30 -10.50 0.23
CA ASN A 148 16.21 -11.60 -0.12
C ASN A 148 16.15 -12.79 0.86
N THR A 149 15.48 -12.66 1.99
CA THR A 149 15.38 -13.72 3.00
C THR A 149 14.25 -14.69 2.64
N PRO A 150 14.51 -15.99 2.47
CA PRO A 150 13.49 -16.96 2.06
C PRO A 150 12.28 -17.03 3.00
N ALA A 151 12.48 -16.82 4.30
CA ALA A 151 11.42 -16.89 5.31
C ALA A 151 10.58 -15.60 5.43
N PHE A 152 11.00 -14.50 4.81
CA PHE A 152 10.21 -13.27 4.79
C PHE A 152 9.19 -13.36 3.66
N GLU A 153 7.94 -13.03 3.95
CA GLU A 153 6.86 -12.99 2.97
C GLU A 153 6.23 -11.61 2.99
N ILE A 154 5.87 -11.09 1.83
CA ILE A 154 5.16 -9.81 1.74
C ILE A 154 3.68 -10.10 2.03
N THR A 155 3.10 -9.37 2.98
CA THR A 155 1.67 -9.45 3.28
C THR A 155 0.96 -8.17 2.91
N ASP A 156 -0.35 -8.26 2.76
CA ASP A 156 -1.21 -7.08 2.78
C ASP A 156 -1.16 -6.42 4.17
N GLY A 157 -0.69 -5.17 4.22
CA GLY A 157 -0.58 -4.38 5.44
C GLY A 157 0.67 -4.63 6.29
N PHE A 158 0.64 -4.06 7.50
CA PHE A 158 1.79 -4.00 8.40
C PHE A 158 2.18 -5.37 9.00
N GLN A 159 3.49 -5.60 9.06
CA GLN A 159 4.13 -6.73 9.71
C GLN A 159 5.06 -6.25 10.83
N ASP A 160 5.01 -6.96 11.96
CA ASP A 160 5.84 -6.66 13.11
C ASP A 160 7.00 -7.64 13.23
N ILE A 161 8.21 -7.10 13.41
CA ILE A 161 9.44 -7.85 13.55
C ILE A 161 10.28 -7.32 14.71
N ILE A 162 11.32 -8.07 15.07
CA ILE A 162 12.30 -7.66 16.08
C ILE A 162 13.72 -7.73 15.50
N VAL A 163 14.54 -6.80 15.96
CA VAL A 163 15.97 -6.72 15.67
C VAL A 163 16.71 -6.45 16.97
N VAL A 164 17.83 -7.13 17.16
CA VAL A 164 18.78 -6.89 18.24
C VAL A 164 20.12 -6.50 17.63
N ASP A 165 20.47 -5.22 17.78
CA ASP A 165 21.76 -4.70 17.35
C ASP A 165 22.77 -4.78 18.51
N ASN A 166 23.71 -5.70 18.39
CA ASN A 166 24.80 -5.90 19.34
C ASN A 166 26.16 -5.45 18.79
N VAL A 167 26.19 -4.76 17.65
CA VAL A 167 27.42 -4.38 16.95
C VAL A 167 27.63 -2.88 16.97
N SER A 168 26.58 -2.07 16.80
CA SER A 168 26.72 -0.62 16.61
C SER A 168 26.97 0.17 17.89
N SER A 169 26.76 -0.43 19.07
CA SER A 169 26.87 0.30 20.34
C SER A 169 27.47 -0.56 21.46
N SER A 170 27.94 0.11 22.52
CA SER A 170 28.55 -0.56 23.68
C SER A 170 27.60 -1.50 24.42
N ASN A 171 26.29 -1.40 24.17
CA ASN A 171 25.25 -2.26 24.72
C ASN A 171 24.36 -2.81 23.59
N ALA A 172 23.79 -4.00 23.77
CA ALA A 172 22.82 -4.52 22.82
C ALA A 172 21.55 -3.63 22.81
N GLN A 173 21.16 -3.18 21.63
CA GLN A 173 19.94 -2.42 21.39
C GLN A 173 18.86 -3.33 20.82
N THR A 174 17.62 -3.18 21.30
CA THR A 174 16.48 -3.95 20.79
C THR A 174 15.51 -3.01 20.12
N PHE A 175 15.24 -3.27 18.85
CA PHE A 175 14.28 -2.55 18.04
C PHE A 175 13.07 -3.42 17.77
N LYS A 176 11.88 -2.88 18.02
CA LYS A 176 10.64 -3.41 17.44
C LYS A 176 10.34 -2.60 16.19
N ILE A 177 10.19 -3.30 15.08
CA ILE A 177 10.02 -2.65 13.77
C ILE A 177 8.70 -3.12 13.17
N ARG A 178 7.92 -2.17 12.70
CA ARG A 178 6.67 -2.39 11.98
C ARG A 178 6.85 -1.91 10.55
N ILE A 179 6.62 -2.80 9.58
CA ILE A 179 6.92 -2.58 8.16
C ILE A 179 5.68 -2.82 7.33
N ASN A 180 5.40 -1.94 6.38
CA ASN A 180 4.41 -2.19 5.32
C ASN A 180 5.08 -1.97 3.96
N MET A 181 4.82 -2.86 3.01
CA MET A 181 5.31 -2.78 1.64
C MET A 181 4.09 -2.85 0.72
N SER A 182 3.80 -1.77 0.01
CA SER A 182 2.62 -1.67 -0.85
C SER A 182 3.00 -1.19 -2.25
N TYR A 183 2.09 -1.47 -3.18
CA TYR A 183 2.15 -1.01 -4.55
C TYR A 183 0.74 -0.58 -4.97
N ASP A 184 0.61 0.68 -5.37
CA ASP A 184 -0.61 1.19 -5.97
C ASP A 184 -0.50 1.09 -7.48
N SER A 185 -1.28 0.18 -8.05
CA SER A 185 -1.27 -0.09 -9.48
C SER A 185 -1.98 0.97 -10.32
N GLN A 186 -2.79 1.85 -9.71
CA GLN A 186 -3.41 2.97 -10.41
C GLN A 186 -2.42 4.12 -10.63
N THR A 187 -1.59 4.37 -9.62
CA THR A 187 -0.61 5.45 -9.65
C THR A 187 0.79 4.97 -10.06
N GLY A 188 1.03 3.66 -10.04
CA GLY A 188 2.35 3.06 -10.28
C GLY A 188 3.31 3.23 -9.09
N ILE A 189 2.81 3.70 -7.94
CA ILE A 189 3.63 4.13 -6.81
C ILE A 189 3.92 2.93 -5.93
N ILE A 190 5.20 2.73 -5.65
CA ILE A 190 5.68 1.76 -4.67
C ILE A 190 5.90 2.50 -3.36
N GLN A 191 5.35 1.99 -2.26
CA GLN A 191 5.56 2.58 -0.95
C GLN A 191 6.13 1.56 0.04
N SER A 192 6.99 2.03 0.93
CA SER A 192 7.52 1.23 2.03
C SER A 192 7.55 2.07 3.29
N SER A 193 6.71 1.71 4.26
CA SER A 193 6.59 2.41 5.54
C SER A 193 7.29 1.58 6.61
N VAL A 194 8.17 2.22 7.37
CA VAL A 194 8.93 1.61 8.46
C VAL A 194 8.74 2.45 9.71
N TYR A 195 8.29 1.81 10.78
CA TYR A 195 8.15 2.39 12.11
C TYR A 195 9.00 1.60 13.09
N VAL A 196 9.85 2.30 13.85
CA VAL A 196 10.84 1.71 14.74
C VAL A 196 10.63 2.25 16.15
N GLU A 197 10.51 1.34 17.11
CA GLU A 197 10.68 1.64 18.53
C GLU A 197 12.01 1.11 19.02
N ASP A 198 12.80 2.00 19.62
CA ASP A 198 14.03 1.66 20.34
C ASP A 198 13.71 1.43 21.83
N HIS A 199 13.94 0.20 22.30
CA HIS A 199 13.65 -0.26 23.66
C HIS A 199 14.90 -0.27 24.57
N THR A 200 15.97 0.46 24.23
CA THR A 200 17.24 0.47 24.97
C THR A 200 17.23 1.21 26.31
N THR A 201 16.37 2.23 26.46
CA THR A 201 16.32 3.06 27.67
C THR A 201 14.95 3.02 28.31
N SER A 202 14.80 3.61 29.51
CA SER A 202 13.48 3.78 30.14
C SER A 202 12.50 4.59 29.29
N ASN A 203 13.00 5.33 28.30
CA ASN A 203 12.22 6.08 27.32
C ASN A 203 12.34 5.40 25.95
N ILE A 204 11.20 5.18 25.29
CA ILE A 204 11.16 4.63 23.93
C ILE A 204 11.40 5.77 22.95
N SER A 205 12.44 5.65 22.12
CA SER A 205 12.64 6.56 20.99
C SER A 205 11.93 6.02 19.76
N VAL A 206 11.22 6.89 19.04
CA VAL A 206 10.47 6.52 17.83
C VAL A 206 11.13 7.10 16.58
N TYR A 207 11.23 6.27 15.56
CA TYR A 207 11.62 6.64 14.21
C TYR A 207 10.57 6.14 13.24
N SER A 208 10.17 6.96 12.27
CA SER A 208 9.28 6.55 11.20
C SER A 208 9.80 7.09 9.89
N LEU A 209 9.84 6.22 8.89
CA LEU A 209 10.28 6.53 7.54
C LEU A 209 9.26 5.96 6.56
N GLU A 210 8.90 6.75 5.58
CA GLU A 210 8.14 6.33 4.41
C GLU A 210 8.96 6.62 3.17
N PHE A 211 9.13 5.58 2.37
CA PHE A 211 9.80 5.63 1.09
C PHE A 211 8.75 5.52 -0.01
N GLU A 212 8.80 6.44 -0.96
CA GLU A 212 7.96 6.41 -2.16
C GLU A 212 8.85 6.32 -3.40
N PHE A 213 8.51 5.40 -4.30
CA PHE A 213 9.26 5.16 -5.54
C PHE A 213 8.34 5.15 -6.75
N ASP A 214 8.76 5.85 -7.80
CA ASP A 214 8.18 5.84 -9.12
C ASP A 214 9.15 5.10 -10.02
N TYR A 215 8.84 3.82 -10.27
CA TYR A 215 9.69 2.90 -10.99
C TYR A 215 8.92 2.22 -12.12
N ASP A 216 9.48 2.31 -13.32
CA ASP A 216 8.97 1.63 -14.51
C ASP A 216 9.75 0.33 -14.71
N PHE A 217 9.08 -0.80 -14.48
CA PHE A 217 9.65 -2.14 -14.60
C PHE A 217 9.91 -2.58 -16.06
N GLU A 218 9.24 -1.98 -17.05
CA GLU A 218 9.47 -2.33 -18.45
C GLU A 218 10.77 -1.72 -18.98
N THR A 219 11.05 -0.49 -18.56
CA THR A 219 12.23 0.28 -18.97
C THR A 219 13.36 0.22 -17.95
N GLU A 220 13.12 -0.40 -16.80
CA GLU A 220 14.01 -0.44 -15.63
C GLU A 220 14.44 0.98 -15.18
N THR A 221 13.53 1.94 -15.23
CA THR A 221 13.84 3.35 -14.91
C THR A 221 13.25 3.78 -13.59
N LEU A 222 14.09 4.43 -12.77
CA LEU A 222 13.66 5.10 -11.54
C LEU A 222 13.39 6.57 -11.87
N SER A 223 12.11 6.90 -12.04
CA SER A 223 11.65 8.24 -12.41
C SER A 223 11.58 9.17 -11.20
N GLY A 224 11.33 8.62 -10.00
CA GLY A 224 11.32 9.41 -8.79
C GLY A 224 11.48 8.65 -7.49
N PHE A 225 11.99 9.36 -6.48
CA PHE A 225 12.19 8.82 -5.13
C PHE A 225 12.05 9.92 -4.07
N THR A 226 11.37 9.61 -2.98
CA THR A 226 11.18 10.50 -1.84
C THR A 226 11.30 9.72 -0.52
N VAL A 227 11.88 10.38 0.49
CA VAL A 227 11.87 9.89 1.88
C VAL A 227 11.25 10.93 2.77
N LEU A 228 10.29 10.52 3.59
CA LEU A 228 9.65 11.38 4.56
C LEU A 228 9.46 10.66 5.90
N GLY A 229 9.31 11.42 6.98
CA GLY A 229 9.00 10.84 8.29
C GLY A 229 9.60 11.63 9.44
N VAL A 230 9.72 10.97 10.60
CA VAL A 230 10.19 11.55 11.87
C VAL A 230 11.41 10.78 12.37
N MET A 231 12.47 11.48 12.73
CA MET A 231 13.66 10.89 13.34
C MET A 231 13.85 11.33 14.79
N GLY A 232 14.10 10.37 15.70
CA GLY A 232 14.69 10.63 17.02
C GLY A 232 13.76 11.29 18.04
N ALA A 233 12.46 11.00 18.00
CA ALA A 233 11.49 11.51 18.96
C ALA A 233 11.64 10.79 20.31
N LYS A 234 12.52 11.29 21.17
CA LYS A 234 12.87 10.70 22.49
C LYS A 234 11.73 10.78 23.52
N GLU A 235 10.83 11.76 23.37
CA GLU A 235 9.70 12.03 24.27
C GLU A 235 8.54 12.60 23.45
N GLY A 236 7.87 11.75 22.68
CA GLY A 236 6.75 12.14 21.85
C GLY A 236 7.17 12.71 20.49
N LEU A 237 6.37 12.39 19.49
CA LEU A 237 6.53 12.83 18.11
C LEU A 237 6.55 14.38 18.06
N SER A 238 7.58 14.96 17.43
CA SER A 238 7.76 16.41 17.35
C SER A 238 8.02 16.84 15.90
N ALA A 239 7.48 18.01 15.53
CA ALA A 239 7.72 18.63 14.23
C ALA A 239 9.21 18.90 13.97
N SER A 240 10.03 19.07 15.01
CA SER A 240 11.48 19.25 14.85
C SER A 240 12.20 18.00 14.31
N GLY A 241 11.61 16.82 14.48
CA GLY A 241 12.13 15.56 13.94
C GLY A 241 11.59 15.23 12.55
N VAL A 242 10.60 15.99 12.05
CA VAL A 242 10.00 15.79 10.73
C VAL A 242 10.98 16.18 9.64
N ASN A 243 11.12 15.30 8.65
CA ASN A 243 11.93 15.52 7.47
C ASN A 243 11.12 15.12 6.23
N TYR A 244 11.25 15.92 5.17
CA TYR A 244 10.92 15.51 3.81
C TYR A 244 12.16 15.75 2.97
N LEU A 245 12.79 14.65 2.56
CA LEU A 245 13.87 14.62 1.61
C LEU A 245 13.37 14.23 0.23
N LYS A 246 13.73 15.05 -0.77
CA LYS A 246 13.46 14.76 -2.17
C LYS A 246 14.71 14.97 -3.00
N TYR A 247 14.78 14.29 -4.13
CA TYR A 247 15.82 14.51 -5.12
C TYR A 247 15.22 15.23 -6.30
N SER A 248 15.76 16.41 -6.60
CA SER A 248 15.29 17.24 -7.71
C SER A 248 16.43 18.09 -8.24
N ASN A 249 16.44 18.34 -9.55
CA ASN A 249 17.47 19.15 -10.21
C ASN A 249 18.91 18.70 -9.89
N GLY A 250 19.11 17.38 -9.78
CA GLY A 250 20.40 16.79 -9.45
C GLY A 250 20.89 17.01 -8.02
N ASN A 251 20.06 17.53 -7.11
CA ASN A 251 20.44 17.81 -5.73
C ASN A 251 19.48 17.13 -4.75
N LEU A 252 20.02 16.73 -3.60
CA LEU A 252 19.20 16.41 -2.44
C LEU A 252 18.66 17.70 -1.84
N GLN A 253 17.35 17.74 -1.64
CA GLN A 253 16.63 18.86 -1.10
C GLN A 253 15.83 18.44 0.12
N ARG A 254 15.65 19.36 1.06
CA ARG A 254 14.78 19.17 2.22
C ARG A 254 13.72 20.25 2.31
N ILE A 255 12.56 19.92 2.84
CA ILE A 255 11.52 20.92 3.11
C ILE A 255 12.03 21.96 4.12
N LYS A 256 11.77 23.23 3.85
CA LYS A 256 12.11 24.33 4.76
C LYS A 256 11.15 24.31 5.93
N THR A 257 11.68 24.31 7.15
CA THR A 257 10.87 24.45 8.37
C THR A 257 10.13 25.80 8.45
N SER A 258 10.56 26.79 7.66
CA SER A 258 9.91 28.09 7.51
C SER A 258 8.85 28.15 6.39
N SER A 259 8.67 27.09 5.60
CA SER A 259 7.64 27.06 4.57
C SER A 259 6.24 26.97 5.21
N GLN A 260 5.26 27.62 4.58
CA GLN A 260 3.86 27.56 4.99
C GLN A 260 3.27 26.15 4.89
N VAL A 261 3.84 25.28 4.05
CA VAL A 261 3.37 23.89 3.90
C VAL A 261 3.98 22.96 4.94
N PHE A 262 5.08 23.35 5.60
CA PHE A 262 5.79 22.49 6.55
C PHE A 262 4.94 22.16 7.76
N GLU A 263 4.16 23.13 8.27
CA GLU A 263 3.33 22.92 9.46
C GLU A 263 2.26 21.85 9.21
N GLN A 264 1.54 21.94 8.08
CA GLN A 264 0.53 20.94 7.71
C GLN A 264 1.18 19.58 7.46
N PHE A 265 2.26 19.55 6.67
CA PHE A 265 2.99 18.32 6.39
C PHE A 265 3.50 17.64 7.68
N ALA A 266 4.07 18.41 8.61
CA ALA A 266 4.50 17.90 9.89
C ALA A 266 3.33 17.36 10.70
N ALA A 267 2.19 18.04 10.73
CA ALA A 267 1.00 17.55 11.41
C ALA A 267 0.53 16.20 10.84
N ASP A 268 0.49 16.06 9.52
CA ASP A 268 0.07 14.83 8.84
C ASP A 268 1.01 13.66 9.17
N VAL A 269 2.32 13.86 9.02
CA VAL A 269 3.33 12.83 9.35
C VAL A 269 3.26 12.43 10.82
N LEU A 270 3.13 13.40 11.73
CA LEU A 270 3.04 13.10 13.17
C LEU A 270 1.75 12.33 13.49
N GLN A 271 0.64 12.66 12.82
CA GLN A 271 -0.62 11.95 12.98
C GLN A 271 -0.52 10.51 12.48
N GLU A 272 0.04 10.28 11.29
CA GLU A 272 0.26 8.94 10.73
C GLU A 272 1.18 8.11 11.63
N CYS A 273 2.30 8.69 12.07
CA CYS A 273 3.22 8.05 13.03
C CYS A 273 2.49 7.64 14.32
N ALA A 274 1.63 8.53 14.85
CA ALA A 274 0.87 8.25 16.07
C ALA A 274 -0.17 7.14 15.85
N GLN A 275 -0.83 7.10 14.69
CA GLN A 275 -1.78 6.05 14.34
C GLN A 275 -1.10 4.68 14.23
N ILE A 276 0.06 4.62 13.56
CA ILE A 276 0.86 3.39 13.45
C ILE A 276 1.32 2.93 14.85
N GLY A 277 1.81 3.85 15.68
CA GLY A 277 2.27 3.56 17.05
C GLY A 277 1.16 3.24 18.06
N ALA A 278 -0.10 3.61 17.78
CA ALA A 278 -1.22 3.33 18.68
C ALA A 278 -1.57 1.83 18.77
N THR A 279 -1.18 1.05 17.76
CA THR A 279 -1.42 -0.40 17.73
C THR A 279 -0.28 -1.13 18.43
N GLN A 280 -0.59 -2.00 19.38
CA GLN A 280 0.42 -2.81 20.07
C GLN A 280 1.18 -3.71 19.08
N PHE A 281 2.47 -3.89 19.31
CA PHE A 281 3.26 -4.88 18.57
C PHE A 281 2.75 -6.29 18.85
N ALA A 282 2.85 -7.16 17.85
CA ALA A 282 2.59 -8.58 18.00
C ALA A 282 3.45 -9.21 19.13
N HIS A 283 2.90 -10.21 19.81
CA HIS A 283 3.60 -10.88 20.92
C HIS A 283 4.78 -11.75 20.46
N ASN A 284 4.67 -12.38 19.29
CA ASN A 284 5.68 -13.27 18.73
C ASN A 284 6.30 -12.62 17.50
N LEU A 285 7.34 -11.84 17.72
CA LEU A 285 8.06 -11.14 16.65
C LEU A 285 9.09 -12.06 16.01
N THR A 286 9.12 -12.12 14.68
CA THR A 286 10.18 -12.80 13.94
C THR A 286 11.47 -11.99 14.01
N ASP A 287 12.58 -12.66 14.32
CA ASP A 287 13.90 -12.04 14.48
C ASP A 287 14.61 -11.93 13.13
N TYR A 288 14.97 -10.70 12.74
CA TYR A 288 15.75 -10.38 11.55
C TYR A 288 17.04 -9.59 11.88
N SER A 289 17.61 -9.81 13.07
CA SER A 289 18.82 -9.12 13.54
C SER A 289 19.99 -9.24 12.57
N THR A 290 20.20 -10.42 11.99
CA THR A 290 21.29 -10.67 11.03
C THR A 290 21.14 -9.80 9.78
N GLN A 291 19.93 -9.73 9.22
CA GLN A 291 19.63 -8.94 8.02
C GLN A 291 19.87 -7.46 8.29
N TYR A 292 19.47 -6.98 9.47
CA TYR A 292 19.71 -5.60 9.90
C TYR A 292 21.19 -5.31 10.06
N ILE A 293 21.94 -6.16 10.79
CA ILE A 293 23.38 -5.97 11.01
C ILE A 293 24.14 -5.94 9.68
N ASN A 294 23.82 -6.86 8.76
CA ASN A 294 24.42 -6.86 7.43
C ASN A 294 24.09 -5.57 6.67
N ALA A 295 22.83 -5.12 6.70
CA ALA A 295 22.42 -3.88 6.06
C ALA A 295 23.18 -2.66 6.61
N MET A 296 23.37 -2.58 7.93
CA MET A 296 24.17 -1.52 8.55
C MET A 296 25.64 -1.60 8.11
N GLN A 297 26.22 -2.79 8.05
CA GLN A 297 27.60 -2.95 7.58
C GLN A 297 27.77 -2.49 6.13
N GLU A 298 26.83 -2.83 5.25
CA GLU A 298 26.87 -2.43 3.85
C GLU A 298 26.66 -0.92 3.67
N ALA A 299 25.70 -0.33 4.39
CA ALA A 299 25.38 1.09 4.24
C ALA A 299 26.48 2.04 4.76
N PHE A 300 27.37 1.55 5.63
CA PHE A 300 28.42 2.34 6.29
C PHE A 300 29.85 1.86 6.00
N SER A 301 30.05 0.92 5.08
CA SER A 301 31.38 0.49 4.61
C SER A 301 32.01 1.50 3.65
#